data_AF-A0A6I2L3G0-F1
#
_entry.id   AF-A0A6I2L3G0-F1
#
_cell.length_a   1.000
_cell.length_b   1.000
_cell.length_c   1.000
_cell.angle_alpha   90.00
_cell.angle_beta   90.00
_cell.angle_gamma   90.00
#
_symmetry.space_group_name_H-M   'P 1'
#
loop_
_entity.id
_entity.type
_entity.pdbx_description
1 polymer ?
#
loop_
_entity_poly.entity_id
_entity_poly.type
_entity_poly.pdbx_seq_one_letter_code
_entity_poly.pdbx_strand_id
1 'polypeptide(L)'
;MELADHIFSKRVLSAEPEWIAEILARLVWLTDDNGHEITNSLRRWLNEEDSAKVQIALLFRELWLWDTCTEMDSVLDSVEARFPAFSGQCASLRLDWKKQFPHR
;
A
#
# COMPACT_ATOMS: atom_id res chain seq x y z
N MET A 1 -8.94 16.04 3.01
CA MET A 1 -7.78 15.59 2.22
C MET A 1 -7.00 14.74 3.18
N GLU A 2 -6.85 13.46 2.87
CA GLU A 2 -6.25 12.50 3.79
C GLU A 2 -4.75 12.77 3.95
N LEU A 3 -4.17 12.43 5.10
CA LEU A 3 -2.77 12.68 5.44
C LEU A 3 -1.79 12.11 4.41
N ALA A 4 -2.04 10.89 3.92
CA ALA A 4 -1.20 10.26 2.90
C ALA A 4 -1.26 11.03 1.57
N ASP A 5 -2.46 11.49 1.15
CA ASP A 5 -2.59 12.34 -0.04
C ASP A 5 -1.87 13.68 0.15
N HIS A 6 -1.94 14.26 1.35
CA HIS A 6 -1.25 15.51 1.64
C HIS A 6 0.27 15.35 1.49
N ILE A 7 0.85 14.33 2.13
CA ILE A 7 2.28 14.03 2.05
C ILE A 7 2.69 13.77 0.60
N PHE A 8 1.94 12.93 -0.12
CA PHE A 8 2.22 12.65 -1.52
C PHE A 8 2.16 13.92 -2.38
N SER A 9 1.16 14.78 -2.20
CA SER A 9 1.01 16.02 -2.98
C SER A 9 2.10 17.07 -2.71
N LYS A 10 2.71 17.03 -1.52
CA LYS A 10 3.75 17.98 -1.09
C LYS A 10 5.17 17.43 -1.22
N ARG A 11 5.32 16.18 -1.65
CA ARG A 11 6.63 15.56 -1.86
C ARG A 11 7.47 16.34 -2.85
N VAL A 12 8.78 16.31 -2.68
CA VAL A 12 9.71 16.69 -3.75
C VAL A 12 9.63 15.64 -4.87
N LEU A 13 9.73 16.04 -6.13
CA LEU A 13 9.58 15.10 -7.26
C LEU A 13 10.65 14.01 -7.31
N SER A 14 11.79 14.23 -6.65
CA SER A 14 12.87 13.26 -6.49
C SER A 14 12.69 12.34 -5.29
N ALA A 15 11.56 12.41 -4.57
CA ALA A 15 11.29 11.51 -3.47
C ALA A 15 10.97 10.12 -4.00
N GLU A 16 11.76 9.13 -3.57
CA GLU A 16 11.53 7.73 -3.93
C GLU A 16 10.27 7.21 -3.20
N PRO A 17 9.44 6.36 -3.86
CA PRO A 17 8.27 5.72 -3.26
C PRO A 17 8.54 5.06 -1.90
N GLU A 18 9.69 4.42 -1.75
CA GLU A 18 10.14 3.73 -0.55
C GLU A 18 10.23 4.68 0.66
N TRP A 19 10.74 5.90 0.46
CA TRP A 19 10.87 6.88 1.53
C TRP A 19 9.50 7.31 2.06
N ILE A 20 8.53 7.45 1.15
CA ILE A 20 7.17 7.84 1.51
C ILE A 20 6.48 6.69 2.25
N ALA A 21 6.62 5.45 1.77
CA ALA A 21 6.09 4.28 2.44
C ALA A 21 6.63 4.14 3.89
N GLU A 22 7.93 4.38 4.09
CA GLU A 22 8.57 4.35 5.42
C GLU A 22 8.05 5.45 6.35
N ILE A 23 7.85 6.67 5.83
CA ILE A 23 7.26 7.77 6.60
C ILE A 23 5.82 7.43 7.01
N LEU A 24 5.01 6.93 6.08
CA LEU A 24 3.63 6.53 6.37
C LEU A 24 3.58 5.40 7.42
N ALA A 25 4.48 4.42 7.35
CA ALA A 25 4.60 3.36 8.36
C ALA A 25 4.87 3.91 9.77
N ARG A 26 5.72 4.93 9.89
CA ARG A 26 5.96 5.60 11.18
C ARG A 26 4.73 6.39 11.66
N LEU A 27 4.04 7.07 10.74
CA LEU A 27 2.89 7.93 11.07
C LEU A 27 1.65 7.15 11.51
N VAL A 28 1.48 5.90 11.07
CA VAL A 28 0.41 5.01 11.52
C VAL A 28 0.32 4.93 13.05
N TRP A 29 1.46 4.93 13.74
CA TRP A 29 1.52 4.84 15.20
C TRP A 29 1.58 6.20 15.91
N LEU A 30 1.54 7.29 15.15
CA LEU A 30 1.59 8.67 15.67
C LEU A 30 0.27 9.43 15.44
N THR A 31 -0.73 8.76 14.88
CA THR A 31 -2.07 9.28 14.65
C THR A 31 -3.04 8.72 15.70
N ASP A 32 -4.03 9.52 16.10
CA ASP A 32 -5.00 9.17 17.14
C ASP A 32 -6.05 8.15 16.68
N ASP A 33 -6.14 7.93 15.37
CA ASP A 33 -7.01 6.95 14.72
C ASP A 33 -6.34 5.59 14.48
N ASN A 34 -5.14 5.36 15.02
CA ASN A 34 -4.33 4.16 14.81
C ASN A 34 -4.06 3.85 13.32
N GLY A 35 -3.92 4.89 12.48
CA GLY A 35 -3.55 4.74 11.07
C GLY A 35 -4.68 4.32 10.14
N HIS A 36 -5.95 4.43 10.57
CA HIS A 36 -7.11 4.15 9.72
C HIS A 36 -7.16 5.06 8.49
N GLU A 37 -6.90 6.36 8.64
CA GLU A 37 -6.87 7.35 7.56
C GLU A 37 -5.79 7.02 6.51
N ILE A 38 -4.59 6.65 6.99
CA ILE A 38 -3.47 6.26 6.14
C ILE A 38 -3.80 4.98 5.37
N THR A 39 -4.27 3.94 6.05
CA THR A 39 -4.58 2.66 5.41
C THR A 39 -5.74 2.78 4.41
N ASN A 40 -6.76 3.59 4.69
CA ASN A 40 -7.83 3.90 3.74
C ASN A 40 -7.31 4.57 2.46
N SER A 41 -6.38 5.51 2.61
CA SER A 41 -5.75 6.16 1.46
C SER A 41 -4.95 5.17 0.62
N LEU A 42 -4.14 4.32 1.25
CA LEU A 42 -3.34 3.31 0.56
C LEU A 42 -4.23 2.26 -0.15
N ARG A 43 -5.31 1.81 0.51
CA ARG A 43 -6.33 0.93 -0.09
C ARG A 43 -6.93 1.54 -1.37
N ARG A 44 -7.27 2.83 -1.32
CA ARG A 44 -7.76 3.55 -2.50
C ARG A 44 -6.68 3.66 -3.58
N TRP A 45 -5.44 3.99 -3.22
CA TRP A 45 -4.33 4.17 -4.17
C TRP A 45 -4.04 2.92 -5.00
N LEU A 46 -4.25 1.72 -4.46
CA LEU A 46 -4.12 0.46 -5.22
C LEU A 46 -5.08 0.40 -6.41
N ASN A 47 -6.16 1.19 -6.41
CA ASN A 47 -7.15 1.26 -7.50
C ASN A 47 -6.97 2.49 -8.41
N GLU A 48 -5.95 3.31 -8.20
CA GLU A 48 -5.67 4.50 -9.01
C GLU A 48 -4.74 4.20 -10.21
N GLU A 49 -4.63 5.17 -11.12
CA GLU A 49 -3.79 5.12 -12.32
C GLU A 49 -2.36 5.69 -12.09
N ASP A 50 -2.13 6.33 -10.94
CA ASP A 50 -0.81 6.87 -10.59
C ASP A 50 0.10 5.75 -10.06
N SER A 51 1.04 5.30 -10.90
CA SER A 51 1.94 4.20 -10.57
C SER A 51 2.80 4.48 -9.33
N ALA A 52 3.12 5.74 -9.02
CA ALA A 52 3.90 6.07 -7.82
C ALA A 52 3.07 5.85 -6.55
N LYS A 53 1.78 6.23 -6.56
CA LYS A 53 0.87 5.94 -5.45
C LYS A 53 0.68 4.44 -5.25
N VAL A 54 0.48 3.71 -6.34
CA VAL A 54 0.34 2.25 -6.31
C VAL A 54 1.61 1.61 -5.73
N GLN A 55 2.79 2.04 -6.18
CA GLN A 55 4.07 1.53 -5.67
C GLN A 55 4.22 1.80 -4.16
N ILE A 56 3.88 3.00 -3.67
CA ILE A 56 3.93 3.32 -2.23
C ILE A 56 3.02 2.36 -1.45
N ALA A 57 1.78 2.15 -1.91
CA ALA A 57 0.86 1.23 -1.27
C ALA A 57 1.36 -0.22 -1.28
N LEU A 58 1.98 -0.66 -2.38
CA LEU A 58 2.61 -1.98 -2.50
C LEU A 58 3.90 -2.15 -1.69
N LEU A 59 4.55 -1.06 -1.25
CA LEU A 59 5.76 -1.07 -0.41
C LEU A 59 5.44 -0.98 1.08
N PHE A 60 4.24 -0.52 1.42
CA PHE A 60 3.80 -0.43 2.80
C PHE A 60 3.65 -1.82 3.43
N ARG A 61 4.29 -2.03 4.59
CA ARG A 61 4.33 -3.33 5.31
C ARG A 61 3.87 -3.25 6.76
N GLU A 62 3.48 -2.08 7.24
CA GLU A 62 3.16 -1.87 8.66
C GLU A 62 1.81 -2.50 9.05
N LEU A 63 0.80 -2.34 8.18
CA LEU A 63 -0.53 -2.90 8.35
C LEU A 63 -1.02 -3.56 7.07
N TRP A 64 -1.89 -4.56 7.23
CA TRP A 64 -2.53 -5.21 6.09
C TRP A 64 -3.60 -4.32 5.47
N LEU A 65 -3.51 -4.11 4.15
CA LEU A 65 -4.46 -3.29 3.40
C LEU A 65 -5.69 -4.08 2.94
N TRP A 66 -5.86 -5.30 3.40
CA TRP A 66 -6.95 -6.21 3.02
C TRP A 66 -7.33 -7.06 4.22
N ASP A 67 -8.60 -7.46 4.23
CA ASP A 67 -9.19 -8.20 5.34
C ASP A 67 -9.23 -9.71 5.05
N THR A 68 -9.19 -10.11 3.77
CA THR A 68 -9.24 -11.51 3.31
C THR A 68 -8.22 -11.83 2.22
N CYS A 69 -7.86 -13.12 2.08
CA CYS A 69 -7.00 -13.58 0.98
C CYS A 69 -7.63 -13.30 -0.40
N THR A 70 -8.95 -13.51 -0.53
CA THR A 70 -9.68 -13.25 -1.79
C THR A 70 -9.66 -11.78 -2.18
N GLU A 71 -9.82 -10.87 -1.21
CA GLU A 71 -9.71 -9.43 -1.45
C GLU A 71 -8.29 -9.06 -1.88
N MET A 72 -7.27 -9.56 -1.17
CA MET A 72 -5.87 -9.36 -1.54
C MET A 72 -5.60 -9.80 -2.98
N ASP A 73 -5.95 -11.04 -3.32
CA ASP A 73 -5.70 -11.59 -4.65
C ASP A 73 -6.42 -10.76 -5.72
N SER A 74 -7.68 -10.40 -5.50
CA SER A 74 -8.43 -9.55 -6.45
C SER A 74 -7.78 -8.19 -6.68
N VAL A 75 -7.27 -7.53 -5.62
CA VAL A 75 -6.62 -6.23 -5.74
C VAL A 75 -5.26 -6.36 -6.43
N LEU A 76 -4.44 -7.34 -6.03
CA LEU A 76 -3.11 -7.56 -6.60
C LEU A 76 -3.18 -8.00 -8.05
N ASP A 77 -4.13 -8.86 -8.43
CA ASP A 77 -4.37 -9.24 -9.82
C ASP A 77 -4.74 -8.01 -10.68
N SER A 78 -5.58 -7.13 -10.15
CA SER A 78 -5.95 -5.87 -10.82
C SER A 78 -4.76 -4.91 -10.97
N VAL A 79 -3.90 -4.84 -9.96
CA VAL A 79 -2.67 -4.04 -10.00
C VAL A 79 -1.68 -4.61 -11.02
N GLU A 80 -1.48 -5.92 -11.05
CA GLU A 80 -0.59 -6.59 -12.01
C GLU A 80 -1.07 -6.41 -13.46
N ALA A 81 -2.38 -6.46 -13.69
CA ALA A 81 -2.95 -6.22 -15.01
C ALA A 81 -2.71 -4.78 -15.51
N ARG A 82 -2.77 -3.79 -14.62
CA ARG A 82 -2.53 -2.37 -14.93
C ARG A 82 -1.04 -2.03 -14.99
N PHE A 83 -0.25 -2.60 -14.09
CA PHE A 83 1.16 -2.31 -13.89
C PHE A 83 1.98 -3.61 -13.82
N PRO A 84 2.29 -4.25 -14.96
CA PRO A 84 3.03 -5.52 -14.98
C PRO A 84 4.41 -5.45 -14.32
N ALA A 85 5.01 -4.27 -14.20
CA ALA A 85 6.28 -4.06 -13.49
C ALA A 85 6.21 -4.43 -12.00
N PHE A 86 5.01 -4.43 -11.40
CA PHE A 86 4.81 -4.69 -9.98
C PHE A 86 4.53 -6.16 -9.64
N SER A 87 4.55 -7.08 -10.61
CA SER A 87 4.29 -8.51 -10.35
C SER A 87 5.20 -9.12 -9.29
N GLY A 88 6.48 -8.71 -9.24
CA GLY A 88 7.40 -9.18 -8.20
C GLY A 88 6.97 -8.76 -6.79
N GLN A 89 6.51 -7.51 -6.63
CA GLN A 89 6.05 -6.98 -5.34
C GLN A 89 4.72 -7.63 -4.92
N CYS A 90 3.80 -7.79 -5.86
CA CYS A 90 2.52 -8.47 -5.64
C CYS A 90 2.73 -9.93 -5.24
N ALA A 91 3.63 -10.67 -5.90
CA ALA A 91 3.99 -12.02 -5.50
C ALA A 91 4.58 -12.09 -4.09
N SER A 92 5.44 -11.12 -3.71
CA SER A 92 5.98 -11.04 -2.34
C SER A 92 4.87 -10.86 -1.30
N LEU A 93 3.92 -9.95 -1.56
CA LEU A 93 2.79 -9.71 -0.65
C LEU A 93 1.91 -10.95 -0.45
N ARG A 94 1.62 -11.69 -1.53
CA ARG A 94 0.88 -12.96 -1.44
C ARG A 94 1.63 -14.01 -0.60
N LEU A 95 2.95 -14.08 -0.73
CA LEU A 95 3.77 -14.99 0.06
C LEU A 95 3.81 -14.59 1.54
N ASP A 96 3.94 -13.30 1.83
CA ASP A 96 3.97 -12.79 3.20
C ASP A 96 2.63 -13.02 3.91
N TRP A 97 1.51 -12.79 3.21
CA TRP A 97 0.17 -13.12 3.72
C TRP A 97 0.04 -14.61 4.07
N LYS A 98 0.41 -15.51 3.15
CA LYS A 98 0.34 -16.96 3.37
C LYS A 98 1.18 -17.43 4.56
N LYS A 99 2.34 -16.80 4.79
CA LYS A 99 3.19 -17.10 5.95
C LYS A 99 2.54 -16.64 7.26
N GLN A 100 1.93 -15.45 7.27
CA GLN A 100 1.33 -14.90 8.48
C GLN A 100 -0.05 -15.51 8.80
N PHE A 101 -0.81 -15.91 7.78
CA PHE A 101 -2.16 -16.45 7.92
C PHE A 101 -2.34 -17.75 7.12
N PRO A 102 -1.69 -18.85 7.51
CA PRO A 102 -1.71 -20.11 6.75
C PRO A 102 -3.09 -20.81 6.68
N HIS A 103 -4.08 -20.32 7.42
CA HIS A 103 -5.42 -20.92 7.56
C HIS A 103 -6.56 -19.95 7.24
N ARG A 104 -6.26 -18.75 6.69
CA ARG A 104 -7.26 -17.76 6.28
C ARG A 104 -7.19 -17.47 4.79
#